data_AF-A0A248JND7-F1
#
_entry.id   AF-A0A248JND7-F1
#
_cell.length_a   1.000
_cell.length_b   1.000
_cell.length_c   1.000
_cell.angle_alpha   90.00
_cell.angle_beta   90.00
_cell.angle_gamma   90.00
#
_symmetry.space_group_name_H-M   'P 1'
#
loop_
_entity.id
_entity.type
_entity.pdbx_description
1 polymer ?
#
loop_
_entity_poly.entity_id
_entity_poly.type
_entity_poly.pdbx_seq_one_letter_code
_entity_poly.pdbx_strand_id
1 'polypeptide(L)'
;MDTRILTNAPYDVEKVRQDFPILTRLVHEKPGRPGKPLVYLDNAASAQKPRAVIDAMANFMAHDYSNVHRGVHYLSQVATNLYEATRVKTATFLNAPSPDTIVFTRSATEAFNLVASSWGGAHLKAGDEIILSVMEHHANIVPWQLLRSRTGIVIKVAPVLDDGTLDLEALARLLESPKVKLVSITHGSNVLGTVTPAAEIARMAHAAGAKVLFDGSQAAVHMPVDVQAIDADFYIMTGHKLYGPTGFGVLYGKAELLESMPPYQGGGDMIQTVTFEETTFREVPHRFEAGTPPIVEGIGFGAAIDYVTALSMGAIHAHEQRLLAYATEKLQAIDGLRIIGTSPTKAAILSFTIEGVHPHDIGTLVDRAGVAVRVGRHCAEPLMDRFGVGATARASFALYNTEAEADALVDAVRAVREFFN
;
A
#
# COMPACT_ATOMS: atom_id res chain seq x y z
N MET A 1 -36.02 14.82 -9.61
CA MET A 1 -35.75 13.43 -10.01
C MET A 1 -35.17 13.47 -11.41
N ASP A 2 -33.85 13.40 -11.51
CA ASP A 2 -33.17 13.25 -12.79
C ASP A 2 -32.03 12.23 -12.58
N THR A 3 -32.43 10.97 -12.45
CA THR A 3 -31.54 9.81 -12.43
C THR A 3 -31.01 9.61 -13.83
N ARG A 4 -29.95 10.34 -14.18
CA ARG A 4 -29.09 9.93 -15.28
C ARG A 4 -28.44 8.62 -14.87
N ILE A 5 -28.93 7.54 -15.45
CA ILE A 5 -28.26 6.25 -15.51
C ILE A 5 -26.91 6.53 -16.17
N LEU A 6 -25.86 6.66 -15.36
CA LEU A 6 -24.49 6.58 -15.83
C LEU A 6 -24.32 5.14 -16.31
N THR A 7 -24.46 4.93 -17.61
CA THR A 7 -24.15 3.66 -18.25
C THR A 7 -22.68 3.37 -17.97
N ASN A 8 -22.39 2.39 -17.12
CA ASN A 8 -21.06 1.86 -16.89
C ASN A 8 -20.48 1.43 -18.23
N ALA A 9 -19.64 2.26 -18.83
CA ALA A 9 -18.84 1.83 -19.96
C ALA A 9 -17.97 0.66 -19.50
N PRO A 10 -17.86 -0.43 -20.30
CA PRO A 10 -16.99 -1.55 -19.95
C PRO A 10 -15.55 -1.07 -19.76
N TYR A 11 -14.85 -1.65 -18.78
CA TYR A 11 -13.46 -1.32 -18.47
C TYR A 11 -12.56 -1.74 -19.65
N ASP A 12 -12.16 -0.77 -20.47
CA ASP A 12 -11.31 -0.99 -21.65
C ASP A 12 -9.84 -1.10 -21.25
N VAL A 13 -9.44 -2.31 -20.88
CA VAL A 13 -8.07 -2.59 -20.42
C VAL A 13 -7.02 -2.35 -21.50
N GLU A 14 -7.34 -2.55 -22.78
CA GLU A 14 -6.37 -2.33 -23.87
C GLU A 14 -6.07 -0.84 -24.05
N LYS A 15 -7.09 0.02 -23.90
CA LYS A 15 -6.88 1.47 -23.86
C LYS A 15 -6.06 1.88 -22.64
N VAL A 16 -6.37 1.35 -21.46
CA VAL A 16 -5.60 1.61 -20.23
C VAL A 16 -4.13 1.21 -20.40
N ARG A 17 -3.85 0.04 -20.99
CA ARG A 17 -2.48 -0.46 -21.21
C ARG A 17 -1.64 0.45 -22.08
N GLN A 18 -2.23 1.16 -23.04
CA GLN A 18 -1.51 2.10 -23.90
C GLN A 18 -0.91 3.28 -23.11
N ASP A 19 -1.48 3.60 -21.94
CA ASP A 19 -0.95 4.63 -21.07
C ASP A 19 0.33 4.19 -20.34
N PHE A 20 0.64 2.89 -20.28
CA PHE A 20 1.80 2.35 -19.56
C PHE A 20 2.91 1.94 -20.55
N PRO A 21 3.83 2.86 -20.92
CA PRO A 21 4.79 2.62 -21.99
C PRO A 21 5.70 1.41 -21.77
N ILE A 22 5.96 1.02 -20.52
CA ILE A 22 6.83 -0.12 -20.20
C ILE A 22 6.20 -1.48 -20.56
N LEU A 23 4.88 -1.58 -20.67
CA LEU A 23 4.19 -2.87 -20.90
C LEU A 23 4.41 -3.42 -22.32
N THR A 24 4.87 -2.60 -23.27
CA THR A 24 5.21 -3.06 -24.63
C THR A 24 6.63 -3.61 -24.75
N ARG A 25 7.40 -3.59 -23.66
CA ARG A 25 8.78 -4.06 -23.63
C ARG A 25 8.87 -5.57 -23.84
N LEU A 26 9.90 -5.99 -24.58
CA LEU A 26 10.33 -7.38 -24.61
C LEU A 26 11.40 -7.65 -23.54
N VAL A 27 11.40 -8.85 -22.99
CA VAL A 27 12.38 -9.34 -22.00
C VAL A 27 13.12 -10.56 -22.51
N HIS A 28 14.31 -10.82 -21.94
CA HIS A 28 15.17 -11.96 -22.28
C HIS A 28 15.64 -12.02 -23.74
N GLU A 29 15.74 -10.88 -24.41
CA GLU A 29 16.37 -10.76 -25.73
C GLU A 29 17.84 -11.19 -25.68
N LYS A 30 18.25 -12.04 -26.63
CA LYS A 30 19.65 -12.47 -26.82
C LYS A 30 19.98 -12.51 -28.31
N PRO A 31 21.25 -12.37 -28.71
CA PRO A 31 21.65 -12.59 -30.10
C PRO A 31 21.12 -13.93 -30.64
N GLY A 32 20.35 -13.89 -31.73
CA GLY A 32 19.76 -15.09 -32.35
C GLY A 32 18.51 -15.66 -31.65
N ARG A 33 17.97 -15.02 -30.60
CA ARG A 33 16.74 -15.43 -29.92
C ARG A 33 15.82 -14.22 -29.69
N PRO A 34 14.61 -14.17 -30.29
CA PRO A 34 13.70 -13.08 -30.06
C PRO A 34 13.30 -13.01 -28.57
N GLY A 35 13.08 -11.78 -28.09
CA GLY A 35 12.57 -11.55 -26.75
C GLY A 35 11.14 -12.05 -26.57
N LYS A 36 10.69 -12.09 -25.31
CA LYS A 36 9.32 -12.42 -24.95
C LYS A 36 8.57 -11.17 -24.50
N PRO A 37 7.27 -11.04 -24.79
CA PRO A 37 6.45 -9.98 -24.22
C PRO A 37 6.53 -9.99 -22.68
N LEU A 38 6.65 -8.81 -22.08
CA LEU A 38 6.58 -8.66 -20.63
C LEU A 38 5.16 -8.92 -20.12
N VAL A 39 5.02 -9.86 -19.18
CA VAL A 39 3.81 -10.06 -18.38
C VAL A 39 4.15 -9.69 -16.94
N TYR A 40 3.82 -8.45 -16.54
CA TYR A 40 4.23 -7.91 -15.24
C TYR A 40 3.17 -8.16 -14.15
N LEU A 41 3.46 -9.11 -13.25
CA LEU A 41 2.59 -9.55 -12.15
C LEU A 41 3.25 -9.40 -10.76
N ASP A 42 4.16 -8.44 -10.58
CA ASP A 42 4.76 -8.08 -9.27
C ASP A 42 4.27 -6.72 -8.74
N ASN A 43 3.02 -6.37 -9.06
CA ASN A 43 2.42 -5.08 -8.75
C ASN A 43 2.30 -4.80 -7.25
N ALA A 44 2.10 -5.83 -6.42
CA ALA A 44 2.05 -5.68 -4.97
C ALA A 44 3.41 -5.31 -4.35
N ALA A 45 4.53 -5.44 -5.09
CA ALA A 45 5.82 -4.87 -4.72
C ALA A 45 5.92 -3.42 -5.18
N SER A 46 5.64 -3.14 -6.45
CA SER A 46 5.56 -1.79 -7.01
C SER A 46 4.83 -1.84 -8.35
N ALA A 47 3.94 -0.89 -8.63
CA ALA A 47 3.21 -0.85 -9.90
C ALA A 47 4.00 -0.10 -10.99
N GLN A 48 3.63 -0.30 -12.25
CA GLN A 48 4.14 0.51 -13.36
C GLN A 48 3.49 1.90 -13.40
N LYS A 49 4.04 2.83 -14.19
CA LYS A 49 3.64 4.24 -14.19
C LYS A 49 2.93 4.60 -15.49
N PRO A 50 1.75 5.22 -15.45
CA PRO A 50 1.11 5.73 -16.66
C PRO A 50 1.87 6.96 -17.15
N ARG A 51 1.73 7.26 -18.44
CA ARG A 51 2.36 8.40 -19.10
C ARG A 51 1.99 9.72 -18.44
N ALA A 52 0.75 9.87 -17.95
CA ALA A 52 0.32 11.04 -17.20
C ALA A 52 1.21 11.35 -15.98
N VAL A 53 1.67 10.33 -15.25
CA VAL A 53 2.58 10.51 -14.10
C VAL A 53 3.98 10.89 -14.56
N ILE A 54 4.49 10.20 -15.59
CA ILE A 54 5.82 10.45 -16.15
C ILE A 54 5.89 11.90 -16.67
N ASP A 55 4.90 12.29 -17.45
CA ASP A 55 4.82 13.62 -18.07
C ASP A 55 4.61 14.70 -17.02
N ALA A 56 3.80 14.48 -15.97
CA ALA A 56 3.64 15.44 -14.88
C ALA A 56 4.96 15.74 -14.16
N MET A 57 5.74 14.70 -13.85
CA MET A 57 7.05 14.86 -13.22
C MET A 57 8.04 15.55 -14.17
N ALA A 58 8.12 15.13 -15.43
CA ALA A 58 9.02 15.69 -16.41
C ALA A 58 8.70 17.16 -16.72
N ASN A 59 7.42 17.48 -16.93
CA ASN A 59 6.97 18.83 -17.23
C ASN A 59 7.21 19.78 -16.07
N PHE A 60 6.93 19.35 -14.83
CA PHE A 60 7.22 20.16 -13.65
C PHE A 60 8.71 20.49 -13.55
N MET A 61 9.59 19.49 -13.71
CA MET A 61 11.04 19.71 -13.69
C MET A 61 11.51 20.66 -14.80
N ALA A 62 10.93 20.56 -15.99
CA ALA A 62 11.35 21.34 -17.16
C ALA A 62 10.84 22.79 -17.16
N HIS A 63 9.69 23.08 -16.53
CA HIS A 63 9.01 24.37 -16.71
C HIS A 63 8.66 25.10 -15.41
N ASP A 64 8.39 24.38 -14.32
CA ASP A 64 7.74 24.93 -13.11
C ASP A 64 8.56 24.75 -11.82
N TYR A 65 9.76 24.16 -11.92
CA TYR A 65 10.54 23.75 -10.76
C TYR A 65 11.04 24.92 -9.91
N SER A 66 10.75 24.82 -8.61
CA SER A 66 11.32 25.61 -7.52
C SER A 66 11.14 24.85 -6.21
N ASN A 67 11.80 25.29 -5.15
CA ASN A 67 11.41 24.93 -3.79
C ASN A 67 10.02 25.51 -3.45
N VAL A 68 9.37 24.97 -2.41
CA VAL A 68 7.98 25.28 -2.01
C VAL A 68 7.89 26.14 -0.73
N HIS A 69 6.68 26.62 -0.44
CA HIS A 69 6.21 27.34 0.76
C HIS A 69 6.80 28.75 0.99
N ARG A 70 8.12 28.93 1.07
CA ARG A 70 8.73 30.17 1.58
C ARG A 70 9.12 31.20 0.51
N GLY A 71 9.11 30.84 -0.77
CA GLY A 71 9.51 31.73 -1.84
C GLY A 71 8.39 32.66 -2.32
N VAL A 72 8.67 33.95 -2.39
CA VAL A 72 7.75 34.97 -2.91
C VAL A 72 7.76 35.10 -4.43
N HIS A 73 8.71 34.48 -5.11
CA HIS A 73 8.82 34.53 -6.57
C HIS A 73 7.83 33.58 -7.26
N TYR A 74 7.54 33.86 -8.53
CA TYR A 74 6.54 33.15 -9.34
C TYR A 74 6.66 31.62 -9.29
N LEU A 75 7.84 31.07 -9.63
CA LEU A 75 8.04 29.62 -9.66
C LEU A 75 7.84 28.95 -8.29
N SER A 76 8.20 29.59 -7.18
CA SER A 76 7.94 29.05 -5.84
C SER A 76 6.45 28.99 -5.54
N GLN A 77 5.68 30.01 -5.94
CA GLN A 77 4.24 30.00 -5.76
C GLN A 77 3.56 28.91 -6.62
N VAL A 78 3.99 28.76 -7.88
CA VAL A 78 3.51 27.69 -8.77
C VAL A 78 3.81 26.31 -8.17
N ALA A 79 5.06 26.04 -7.78
CA ALA A 79 5.46 24.77 -7.19
C ALA A 79 4.66 24.48 -5.90
N THR A 80 4.47 25.49 -5.04
CA THR A 80 3.69 25.36 -3.80
C THR A 80 2.24 24.98 -4.10
N ASN A 81 1.59 25.68 -5.03
CA ASN A 81 0.20 25.41 -5.40
C ASN A 81 0.03 23.99 -5.96
N LEU A 82 0.95 23.53 -6.81
CA LEU A 82 0.92 22.18 -7.37
C LEU A 82 1.14 21.10 -6.30
N TYR A 83 2.09 21.33 -5.39
CA TYR A 83 2.37 20.41 -4.29
C TYR A 83 1.19 20.31 -3.32
N GLU A 84 0.63 21.44 -2.88
CA GLU A 84 -0.53 21.46 -1.98
C GLU A 84 -1.82 20.96 -2.66
N ALA A 85 -1.97 21.14 -3.98
CA ALA A 85 -3.07 20.52 -4.73
C ALA A 85 -3.02 18.98 -4.66
N THR A 86 -1.82 18.38 -4.59
CA THR A 86 -1.69 16.93 -4.35
C THR A 86 -2.25 16.54 -2.98
N ARG A 87 -2.09 17.38 -1.97
CA ARG A 87 -2.64 17.13 -0.62
C ARG A 87 -4.16 17.13 -0.63
N VAL A 88 -4.76 18.10 -1.33
CA VAL A 88 -6.22 18.15 -1.54
C VAL A 88 -6.70 16.89 -2.26
N LYS A 89 -6.05 16.50 -3.37
CA LYS A 89 -6.38 15.26 -4.11
C LYS A 89 -6.29 14.02 -3.22
N THR A 90 -5.27 13.95 -2.38
CA THR A 90 -5.07 12.82 -1.44
C THR A 90 -6.19 12.78 -0.40
N ALA A 91 -6.56 13.92 0.17
CA ALA A 91 -7.70 14.00 1.09
C ALA A 91 -9.00 13.57 0.42
N THR A 92 -9.29 14.05 -0.79
CA THR A 92 -10.47 13.62 -1.55
C THR A 92 -10.44 12.12 -1.86
N PHE A 93 -9.29 11.59 -2.29
CA PHE A 93 -9.13 10.18 -2.64
C PHE A 93 -9.41 9.23 -1.47
N LEU A 94 -9.00 9.62 -0.26
CA LEU A 94 -9.25 8.85 0.97
C LEU A 94 -10.59 9.19 1.64
N ASN A 95 -11.33 10.18 1.10
CA ASN A 95 -12.44 10.84 1.76
C ASN A 95 -12.07 11.32 3.18
N ALA A 96 -10.94 11.99 3.34
CA ALA A 96 -10.53 12.62 4.59
C ALA A 96 -11.25 13.98 4.78
N PRO A 97 -11.55 14.40 6.02
CA PRO A 97 -12.35 15.60 6.29
C PRO A 97 -11.62 16.91 5.95
N SER A 98 -10.29 16.92 5.95
CA SER A 98 -9.48 18.09 5.58
C SER A 98 -8.13 17.66 4.97
N PRO A 99 -7.58 18.40 3.98
CA PRO A 99 -6.19 18.27 3.57
C PRO A 99 -5.19 18.39 4.72
N ASP A 100 -5.52 19.10 5.80
CA ASP A 100 -4.61 19.29 6.94
C ASP A 100 -4.41 18.01 7.76
N THR A 101 -5.26 17.01 7.56
CA THR A 101 -5.14 15.66 8.13
C THR A 101 -4.22 14.74 7.33
N ILE A 102 -3.62 15.24 6.24
CA ILE A 102 -2.75 14.49 5.35
C ILE A 102 -1.30 14.96 5.52
N VAL A 103 -0.45 14.08 6.02
CA VAL A 103 1.00 14.27 6.14
C VAL A 103 1.70 13.49 5.03
N PHE A 104 2.59 14.16 4.30
CA PHE A 104 3.46 13.52 3.32
C PHE A 104 4.72 12.96 3.96
N THR A 105 5.12 11.79 3.48
CA THR A 105 6.32 11.08 3.91
C THR A 105 7.04 10.51 2.69
N ARG A 106 8.24 9.96 2.86
CA ARG A 106 9.01 9.28 1.81
C ARG A 106 8.43 7.91 1.44
N SER A 107 7.68 7.28 2.36
CA SER A 107 7.11 5.94 2.18
C SER A 107 6.11 5.61 3.29
N ALA A 108 5.26 4.60 3.06
CA ALA A 108 4.44 4.03 4.14
C ALA A 108 5.27 3.63 5.38
N THR A 109 6.47 3.07 5.18
CA THR A 109 7.39 2.72 6.27
C THR A 109 7.77 3.93 7.13
N GLU A 110 7.98 5.09 6.53
CA GLU A 110 8.27 6.31 7.30
C GLU A 110 7.04 6.77 8.07
N ALA A 111 5.84 6.69 7.48
CA ALA A 111 4.59 6.98 8.20
C ALA A 111 4.39 6.09 9.44
N PHE A 112 4.71 4.79 9.37
CA PHE A 112 4.68 3.93 10.56
C PHE A 112 5.67 4.38 11.63
N ASN A 113 6.89 4.75 11.22
CA ASN A 113 7.92 5.23 12.15
C ASN A 113 7.55 6.57 12.78
N LEU A 114 6.89 7.44 12.03
CA LEU A 114 6.34 8.71 12.51
C LEU A 114 5.32 8.43 13.61
N VAL A 115 4.27 7.62 13.35
CA VAL A 115 3.25 7.32 14.38
C VAL A 115 3.88 6.61 15.57
N ALA A 116 4.74 5.60 15.36
CA ALA A 116 5.36 4.88 16.46
C ALA A 116 6.26 5.77 17.33
N SER A 117 7.06 6.66 16.73
CA SER A 117 7.98 7.53 17.48
C SER A 117 7.28 8.71 18.12
N SER A 118 6.34 9.34 17.41
CA SER A 118 5.65 10.55 17.86
C SER A 118 4.44 10.21 18.72
N TRP A 119 3.38 9.64 18.15
CA TRP A 119 2.19 9.26 18.91
C TRP A 119 2.52 8.20 19.97
N GLY A 120 3.18 7.12 19.55
CA GLY A 120 3.53 6.02 20.43
C GLY A 120 4.48 6.43 21.55
N GLY A 121 5.47 7.28 21.26
CA GLY A 121 6.41 7.80 22.26
C GLY A 121 5.77 8.73 23.30
N ALA A 122 4.73 9.49 22.91
CA ALA A 122 4.04 10.42 23.81
C ALA A 122 2.91 9.75 24.61
N HIS A 123 2.28 8.70 24.08
CA HIS A 123 1.02 8.15 24.63
C HIS A 123 1.16 6.76 25.24
N LEU A 124 2.24 6.02 24.95
CA LEU A 124 2.43 4.66 25.45
C LEU A 124 3.51 4.61 26.53
N LYS A 125 3.28 3.80 27.56
CA LYS A 125 4.21 3.53 28.65
C LYS A 125 4.43 2.03 28.85
N ALA A 126 5.38 1.69 29.71
CA ALA A 126 5.70 0.30 30.04
C ALA A 126 4.44 -0.49 30.46
N GLY A 127 4.25 -1.65 29.84
CA GLY A 127 3.11 -2.52 30.08
C GLY A 127 1.82 -2.18 29.33
N ASP A 128 1.74 -1.04 28.63
CA ASP A 128 0.67 -0.82 27.65
C ASP A 128 0.80 -1.82 26.50
N GLU A 129 -0.32 -2.21 25.92
CA GLU A 129 -0.41 -3.23 24.89
C GLU A 129 -0.76 -2.59 23.53
N ILE A 130 -0.14 -3.09 22.47
CA ILE A 130 -0.58 -2.88 21.10
C ILE A 130 -0.92 -4.23 20.46
N ILE A 131 -1.92 -4.24 19.58
CA ILE A 131 -2.30 -5.42 18.82
C ILE A 131 -1.85 -5.25 17.37
N LEU A 132 -1.09 -6.21 16.86
CA LEU A 132 -0.81 -6.40 15.44
C LEU A 132 -1.56 -7.62 14.93
N SER A 133 -1.67 -7.83 13.62
CA SER A 133 -2.04 -9.14 13.07
C SER A 133 -0.79 -9.97 12.72
N VAL A 134 -0.92 -11.28 12.57
CA VAL A 134 0.18 -12.11 12.06
C VAL A 134 0.50 -11.85 10.58
N MET A 135 -0.41 -11.20 9.84
CA MET A 135 -0.26 -10.91 8.41
C MET A 135 0.32 -9.52 8.12
N GLU A 136 0.81 -8.82 9.14
CA GLU A 136 1.46 -7.53 8.95
C GLU A 136 2.71 -7.63 8.07
N HIS A 137 2.86 -6.64 7.20
CA HIS A 137 4.13 -6.36 6.55
C HIS A 137 5.14 -5.87 7.60
N HIS A 138 6.43 -6.15 7.42
CA HIS A 138 7.49 -5.76 8.37
C HIS A 138 7.50 -4.26 8.72
N ALA A 139 7.07 -3.41 7.79
CA ALA A 139 6.90 -1.97 8.01
C ALA A 139 5.91 -1.65 9.15
N ASN A 140 4.90 -2.49 9.38
CA ASN A 140 3.96 -2.38 10.49
C ASN A 140 4.29 -3.32 11.67
N ILE A 141 5.52 -3.85 11.73
CA ILE A 141 5.99 -4.68 12.86
C ILE A 141 7.19 -4.01 13.53
N VAL A 142 8.23 -3.74 12.74
CA VAL A 142 9.53 -3.31 13.24
C VAL A 142 9.48 -1.98 14.00
N PRO A 143 8.74 -0.94 13.56
CA PRO A 143 8.67 0.32 14.32
C PRO A 143 8.15 0.13 15.74
N TRP A 144 7.18 -0.77 15.92
CA TRP A 144 6.63 -1.09 17.22
C TRP A 144 7.56 -1.92 18.09
N GLN A 145 8.33 -2.84 17.49
CA GLN A 145 9.37 -3.58 18.20
C GLN A 145 10.47 -2.63 18.69
N LEU A 146 10.87 -1.65 17.88
CA LEU A 146 11.81 -0.60 18.27
C LEU A 146 11.26 0.30 19.37
N LEU A 147 9.95 0.60 19.34
CA LEU A 147 9.30 1.33 20.43
C LEU A 147 9.29 0.49 21.72
N ARG A 148 8.91 -0.79 21.66
CA ARG A 148 8.96 -1.74 22.78
C ARG A 148 10.32 -1.75 23.47
N SER A 149 11.42 -1.81 22.71
CA SER A 149 12.77 -1.82 23.29
C SER A 149 13.12 -0.54 24.05
N ARG A 150 12.44 0.58 23.77
CA ARG A 150 12.66 1.88 24.41
C ARG A 150 11.70 2.15 25.57
N THR A 151 10.44 1.73 25.46
CA THR A 151 9.37 2.10 26.40
C THR A 151 8.85 0.95 27.24
N GLY A 152 9.10 -0.30 26.85
CA GLY A 152 8.58 -1.49 27.54
C GLY A 152 7.12 -1.83 27.24
N ILE A 153 6.56 -1.35 26.12
CA ILE A 153 5.22 -1.77 25.67
C ILE A 153 5.18 -3.26 25.32
N VAL A 154 4.00 -3.85 25.29
CA VAL A 154 3.78 -5.26 24.96
C VAL A 154 3.12 -5.35 23.58
N ILE A 155 3.62 -6.26 22.73
CA ILE A 155 3.01 -6.54 21.42
C ILE A 155 2.20 -7.82 21.55
N LYS A 156 0.91 -7.73 21.25
CA LYS A 156 -0.02 -8.85 21.07
C LYS A 156 -0.25 -9.08 19.58
N VAL A 157 -0.53 -10.32 19.20
CA VAL A 157 -0.68 -10.70 17.78
C VAL A 157 -2.00 -11.42 17.59
N ALA A 158 -2.88 -10.85 16.78
CA ALA A 158 -4.11 -11.46 16.31
C ALA A 158 -3.78 -12.48 15.20
N PRO A 159 -4.20 -13.75 15.32
CA PRO A 159 -3.93 -14.78 14.33
C PRO A 159 -4.82 -14.61 13.08
N VAL A 160 -4.51 -15.41 12.06
CA VAL A 160 -5.41 -15.67 10.93
C VAL A 160 -5.92 -17.11 10.98
N LEU A 161 -7.08 -17.33 10.39
CA LEU A 161 -7.64 -18.65 10.09
C LEU A 161 -6.88 -19.30 8.92
N ASP A 162 -7.17 -20.57 8.64
CA ASP A 162 -6.44 -21.34 7.62
C ASP A 162 -6.73 -20.88 6.17
N ASP A 163 -7.85 -20.23 5.95
CA ASP A 163 -8.16 -19.53 4.70
C ASP A 163 -7.43 -18.17 4.59
N GLY A 164 -6.72 -17.75 5.65
CA GLY A 164 -6.02 -16.48 5.71
C GLY A 164 -6.90 -15.28 6.06
N THR A 165 -8.14 -15.49 6.50
CA THR A 165 -9.00 -14.45 7.08
C THR A 165 -8.51 -14.08 8.48
N LEU A 166 -8.61 -12.80 8.87
CA LEU A 166 -8.30 -12.36 10.24
C LEU A 166 -9.27 -13.02 11.24
N ASP A 167 -8.76 -13.62 12.32
CA ASP A 167 -9.59 -14.18 13.38
C ASP A 167 -10.12 -13.04 14.28
N LEU A 168 -11.33 -12.54 13.95
CA LEU A 168 -11.97 -11.46 14.68
C LEU A 168 -12.37 -11.86 16.11
N GLU A 169 -12.64 -13.14 16.37
CA GLU A 169 -12.94 -13.58 17.73
C GLU A 169 -11.68 -13.53 18.60
N ALA A 170 -10.53 -13.94 18.06
CA ALA A 170 -9.26 -13.78 18.75
C ALA A 170 -8.90 -12.32 18.95
N LEU A 171 -9.15 -11.45 17.96
CA LEU A 171 -8.99 -10.00 18.12
C LEU A 171 -9.87 -9.46 19.25
N ALA A 172 -11.15 -9.88 19.31
CA ALA A 172 -12.08 -9.48 20.37
C ALA A 172 -11.56 -9.87 21.76
N ARG A 173 -11.08 -11.11 21.92
CA ARG A 173 -10.48 -11.58 23.18
C ARG A 173 -9.24 -10.79 23.59
N LEU A 174 -8.39 -10.40 22.63
CA LEU A 174 -7.23 -9.56 22.92
C LEU A 174 -7.64 -8.15 23.40
N LEU A 175 -8.74 -7.61 22.85
CA LEU A 175 -9.29 -6.30 23.20
C LEU A 175 -9.98 -6.25 24.58
N GLU A 176 -10.24 -7.40 25.22
CA GLU A 176 -10.73 -7.44 26.60
C GLU A 176 -9.72 -6.86 27.61
N SER A 177 -8.44 -6.79 27.23
CA SER A 177 -7.40 -6.19 28.06
C SER A 177 -7.51 -4.65 28.05
N PRO A 178 -7.70 -3.98 29.21
CA PRO A 178 -7.78 -2.52 29.29
C PRO A 178 -6.42 -1.83 29.04
N LYS A 179 -5.35 -2.63 28.89
CA LYS A 179 -4.01 -2.15 28.58
C LYS A 179 -3.82 -1.92 27.08
N VAL A 180 -4.72 -2.42 26.23
CA VAL A 180 -4.63 -2.19 24.79
C VAL A 180 -4.88 -0.72 24.49
N LYS A 181 -3.91 -0.07 23.85
CA LYS A 181 -3.97 1.35 23.47
C LYS A 181 -4.02 1.58 21.98
N LEU A 182 -3.55 0.61 21.19
CA LEU A 182 -3.51 0.70 19.73
C LEU A 182 -3.76 -0.67 19.10
N VAL A 183 -4.58 -0.71 18.06
CA VAL A 183 -4.68 -1.79 17.09
C VAL A 183 -4.04 -1.29 15.79
N SER A 184 -2.92 -1.88 15.38
CA SER A 184 -2.24 -1.55 14.13
C SER A 184 -2.32 -2.74 13.18
N ILE A 185 -3.22 -2.69 12.20
CA ILE A 185 -3.58 -3.84 11.36
C ILE A 185 -3.57 -3.46 9.88
N THR A 186 -3.16 -4.38 9.02
CA THR A 186 -3.27 -4.19 7.56
C THR A 186 -4.71 -4.19 7.09
N HIS A 187 -5.08 -3.23 6.23
CA HIS A 187 -6.37 -3.22 5.55
C HIS A 187 -6.39 -4.24 4.39
N GLY A 188 -5.22 -4.50 3.77
CA GLY A 188 -5.08 -5.47 2.69
C GLY A 188 -3.72 -6.16 2.72
N SER A 189 -3.69 -7.47 2.96
CA SER A 189 -2.46 -8.25 3.04
C SER A 189 -1.70 -8.26 1.71
N ASN A 190 -0.40 -7.93 1.75
CA ASN A 190 0.48 -7.98 0.57
C ASN A 190 0.83 -9.40 0.12
N VAL A 191 0.56 -10.41 0.95
CA VAL A 191 0.84 -11.82 0.65
C VAL A 191 -0.42 -12.55 0.28
N LEU A 192 -1.40 -12.52 1.17
CA LEU A 192 -2.63 -13.28 1.01
C LEU A 192 -3.55 -12.60 0.04
N GLY A 193 -3.54 -11.26 -0.04
CA GLY A 193 -4.58 -10.47 -0.67
C GLY A 193 -5.80 -10.25 0.23
N THR A 194 -5.92 -10.95 1.37
CA THR A 194 -7.01 -10.77 2.35
C THR A 194 -7.26 -9.29 2.65
N VAL A 195 -8.51 -8.86 2.49
CA VAL A 195 -8.99 -7.53 2.89
C VAL A 195 -9.64 -7.68 4.26
N THR A 196 -9.15 -6.96 5.27
CA THR A 196 -9.72 -7.02 6.62
C THR A 196 -10.95 -6.11 6.74
N PRO A 197 -11.96 -6.45 7.55
CA PRO A 197 -13.15 -5.61 7.72
C PRO A 197 -12.81 -4.39 8.60
N ALA A 198 -12.22 -3.36 8.00
CA ALA A 198 -11.63 -2.23 8.71
C ALA A 198 -12.62 -1.47 9.62
N ALA A 199 -13.83 -1.19 9.13
CA ALA A 199 -14.85 -0.50 9.94
C ALA A 199 -15.25 -1.30 11.19
N GLU A 200 -15.35 -2.63 11.08
CA GLU A 200 -15.66 -3.49 12.23
C GLU A 200 -14.50 -3.54 13.22
N ILE A 201 -13.26 -3.61 12.74
CA ILE A 201 -12.05 -3.56 13.56
C ILE A 201 -11.95 -2.23 14.32
N ALA A 202 -12.20 -1.10 13.65
CA ALA A 202 -12.21 0.22 14.26
C ALA A 202 -13.27 0.29 15.37
N ARG A 203 -14.51 -0.15 15.07
CA ARG A 203 -15.61 -0.21 16.05
C ARG A 203 -15.24 -1.03 17.28
N MET A 204 -14.64 -2.20 17.10
CA MET A 204 -14.19 -3.06 18.20
C MET A 204 -13.08 -2.40 19.03
N ALA A 205 -12.08 -1.80 18.37
CA ALA A 205 -10.96 -1.13 19.02
C ALA A 205 -11.43 0.08 19.85
N HIS A 206 -12.28 0.93 19.27
CA HIS A 206 -12.81 2.11 19.94
C HIS A 206 -13.72 1.77 21.11
N ALA A 207 -14.54 0.71 20.99
CA ALA A 207 -15.35 0.22 22.11
C ALA A 207 -14.49 -0.23 23.31
N ALA A 208 -13.26 -0.70 23.05
CA ALA A 208 -12.26 -1.02 24.07
C ALA A 208 -11.40 0.18 24.51
N GLY A 209 -11.62 1.36 23.94
CA GLY A 209 -10.85 2.58 24.23
C GLY A 209 -9.46 2.64 23.56
N ALA A 210 -9.17 1.73 22.62
CA ALA A 210 -7.94 1.72 21.84
C ALA A 210 -8.09 2.57 20.57
N LYS A 211 -6.97 3.09 20.06
CA LYS A 211 -6.89 3.72 18.73
C LYS A 211 -6.66 2.68 17.63
N VAL A 212 -6.90 3.04 16.38
CA VAL A 212 -6.67 2.16 15.22
C VAL A 212 -5.78 2.79 14.14
N LEU A 213 -4.73 2.08 13.75
CA LEU A 213 -3.90 2.42 12.61
C LEU A 213 -4.05 1.35 11.52
N PHE A 214 -4.39 1.77 10.30
CA PHE A 214 -4.51 0.86 9.17
C PHE A 214 -3.33 0.96 8.19
N ASP A 215 -2.72 -0.19 7.86
CA ASP A 215 -1.84 -0.30 6.68
C ASP A 215 -2.70 -0.42 5.41
N GLY A 216 -2.93 0.70 4.76
CA GLY A 216 -3.65 0.79 3.49
C GLY A 216 -2.79 0.59 2.25
N SER A 217 -1.52 0.21 2.37
CA SER A 217 -0.56 0.18 1.25
C SER A 217 -1.00 -0.70 0.08
N GLN A 218 -1.84 -1.71 0.30
CA GLN A 218 -2.46 -2.49 -0.78
C GLN A 218 -3.94 -2.12 -0.98
N ALA A 219 -4.72 -1.98 0.11
CA ALA A 219 -6.16 -1.73 -0.01
C ALA A 219 -6.45 -0.44 -0.82
N ALA A 220 -5.70 0.63 -0.59
CA ALA A 220 -5.86 1.89 -1.33
C ALA A 220 -5.56 1.76 -2.84
N VAL A 221 -4.90 0.68 -3.28
CA VAL A 221 -4.61 0.40 -4.70
C VAL A 221 -5.73 -0.38 -5.37
N HIS A 222 -6.43 -1.22 -4.61
CA HIS A 222 -7.30 -2.27 -5.15
C HIS A 222 -8.79 -2.02 -4.90
N MET A 223 -9.15 -1.03 -4.09
CA MET A 223 -10.54 -0.72 -3.75
C MET A 223 -10.72 0.74 -3.31
N PRO A 224 -11.96 1.28 -3.41
CA PRO A 224 -12.29 2.55 -2.78
C PRO A 224 -12.02 2.51 -1.26
N VAL A 225 -11.51 3.61 -0.72
CA VAL A 225 -11.24 3.77 0.71
C VAL A 225 -11.93 5.03 1.20
N ASP A 226 -12.65 4.92 2.30
CA ASP A 226 -13.27 6.03 3.00
C ASP A 226 -12.82 5.99 4.47
N VAL A 227 -11.86 6.84 4.82
CA VAL A 227 -11.28 6.85 6.17
C VAL A 227 -12.27 7.35 7.23
N GLN A 228 -13.27 8.14 6.83
CA GLN A 228 -14.34 8.59 7.72
C GLN A 228 -15.34 7.47 7.99
N ALA A 229 -15.76 6.73 6.96
CA ALA A 229 -16.66 5.60 7.13
C ALA A 229 -16.02 4.42 7.88
N ILE A 230 -14.71 4.22 7.71
CA ILE A 230 -13.92 3.27 8.50
C ILE A 230 -13.77 3.74 9.96
N ASP A 231 -13.85 5.04 10.20
CA ASP A 231 -13.47 5.69 11.46
C ASP A 231 -12.00 5.42 11.84
N ALA A 232 -11.09 5.48 10.86
CA ALA A 232 -9.67 5.27 11.10
C ALA A 232 -9.08 6.40 11.96
N ASP A 233 -8.29 6.09 12.99
CA ASP A 233 -7.52 7.11 13.70
C ASP A 233 -6.27 7.51 12.91
N PHE A 234 -5.63 6.53 12.28
CA PHE A 234 -4.55 6.71 11.31
C PHE A 234 -4.74 5.77 10.11
N TYR A 235 -4.34 6.23 8.92
CA TYR A 235 -4.37 5.42 7.71
C TYR A 235 -3.15 5.71 6.85
N ILE A 236 -2.43 4.67 6.42
CA ILE A 236 -1.17 4.82 5.69
C ILE A 236 -1.30 4.28 4.27
N MET A 237 -0.71 4.99 3.30
CA MET A 237 -0.55 4.49 1.93
C MET A 237 0.82 4.87 1.34
N THR A 238 1.17 4.28 0.20
CA THR A 238 2.45 4.58 -0.49
C THR A 238 2.24 4.81 -1.98
N GLY A 239 2.95 5.79 -2.54
CA GLY A 239 2.74 6.25 -3.91
C GLY A 239 3.13 5.22 -4.96
N HIS A 240 4.24 4.50 -4.76
CA HIS A 240 4.78 3.62 -5.80
C HIS A 240 3.92 2.40 -6.12
N LYS A 241 3.00 2.03 -5.21
CA LYS A 241 2.00 0.98 -5.45
C LYS A 241 0.74 1.53 -6.12
N LEU A 242 0.34 2.77 -5.81
CA LEU A 242 -0.74 3.47 -6.51
C LEU A 242 -0.24 4.15 -7.79
N TYR A 243 0.53 3.42 -8.61
CA TYR A 243 1.01 3.85 -9.94
C TYR A 243 1.83 5.16 -9.97
N GLY A 244 2.13 5.75 -8.82
CA GLY A 244 2.88 6.98 -8.63
C GLY A 244 4.37 6.73 -8.45
N PRO A 245 5.14 7.78 -8.15
CA PRO A 245 6.59 7.71 -8.02
C PRO A 245 7.05 6.95 -6.77
N THR A 246 8.30 6.51 -6.80
CA THR A 246 9.04 6.09 -5.59
C THR A 246 9.35 7.29 -4.71
N GLY A 247 9.62 7.07 -3.42
CA GLY A 247 10.01 8.15 -2.51
C GLY A 247 8.85 9.03 -2.05
N PHE A 248 7.60 8.56 -2.20
CA PHE A 248 6.41 9.25 -1.71
C PHE A 248 5.48 8.30 -0.95
N GLY A 249 4.97 8.78 0.18
CA GLY A 249 4.04 8.10 1.06
C GLY A 249 3.13 9.09 1.78
N VAL A 250 2.07 8.57 2.37
CA VAL A 250 1.03 9.38 3.00
C VAL A 250 0.67 8.76 4.34
N LEU A 251 0.53 9.64 5.34
CA LEU A 251 -0.15 9.36 6.59
C LEU A 251 -1.39 10.26 6.65
N TYR A 252 -2.57 9.65 6.69
CA TYR A 252 -3.75 10.29 7.25
C TYR A 252 -3.75 10.08 8.77
N GLY A 253 -4.12 11.11 9.53
CA GLY A 253 -4.43 11.00 10.94
C GLY A 253 -5.52 11.98 11.35
N LYS A 254 -6.40 11.60 12.28
CA LYS A 254 -7.41 12.53 12.82
C LYS A 254 -6.73 13.78 13.38
N ALA A 255 -7.36 14.94 13.18
CA ALA A 255 -6.78 16.24 13.48
C ALA A 255 -6.30 16.34 14.93
N GLU A 256 -7.14 15.93 15.88
CA GLU A 256 -6.83 15.96 17.31
C GLU A 256 -5.64 15.06 17.68
N LEU A 257 -5.43 13.96 16.95
CA LEU A 257 -4.29 13.08 17.18
C LEU A 257 -3.00 13.70 16.63
N LEU A 258 -3.04 14.21 15.41
CA LEU A 258 -1.89 14.89 14.80
C LEU A 258 -1.47 16.13 15.62
N GLU A 259 -2.43 16.88 16.14
CA GLU A 259 -2.18 18.06 16.97
C GLU A 259 -1.52 17.70 18.30
N SER A 260 -1.93 16.58 18.93
CA SER A 260 -1.37 16.08 20.19
C SER A 260 0.06 15.51 20.07
N MET A 261 0.50 15.23 18.85
CA MET A 261 1.74 14.55 18.56
C MET A 261 2.94 15.52 18.56
N PRO A 262 4.04 15.20 19.28
CA PRO A 262 5.29 15.97 19.20
C PRO A 262 5.97 15.75 17.83
N PRO A 263 6.84 16.66 17.37
CA PRO A 263 7.55 16.47 16.10
C PRO A 263 8.30 15.14 15.99
N TYR A 264 8.37 14.59 14.77
CA TYR A 264 9.12 13.36 14.47
C TYR A 264 10.56 13.66 14.02
N GLN A 265 10.70 14.40 12.92
CA GLN A 265 11.98 14.92 12.41
C GLN A 265 12.04 16.43 12.67
N GLY A 266 13.23 16.94 12.98
CA GLY A 266 13.46 18.37 13.22
C GLY A 266 14.29 18.99 12.10
N GLY A 267 13.92 20.19 11.67
CA GLY A 267 14.64 20.90 10.60
C GLY A 267 13.89 22.13 10.09
N GLY A 268 14.27 22.61 8.90
CA GLY A 268 13.53 23.65 8.19
C GLY A 268 12.09 23.22 7.86
N ASP A 269 11.27 24.18 7.44
CA ASP A 269 9.87 24.01 6.99
C ASP A 269 8.84 23.54 8.01
N MET A 270 9.24 22.83 9.07
CA MET A 270 8.36 22.39 10.17
C MET A 270 8.34 23.35 11.38
N ILE A 271 9.25 24.31 11.42
CA ILE A 271 9.37 25.35 12.48
C ILE A 271 8.53 26.58 12.19
N GLN A 272 8.03 27.23 13.24
CA GLN A 272 7.48 28.59 13.20
C GLN A 272 8.57 29.61 13.56
N THR A 273 9.25 29.42 14.69
CA THR A 273 10.36 30.27 15.15
C THR A 273 11.48 29.41 15.70
N VAL A 274 12.75 29.81 15.45
CA VAL A 274 13.95 29.15 16.00
C VAL A 274 14.87 30.22 16.61
N THR A 275 15.22 30.04 17.88
CA THR A 275 16.35 30.69 18.54
C THR A 275 17.31 29.62 19.09
N PHE A 276 18.42 30.02 19.71
CA PHE A 276 19.31 29.06 20.38
C PHE A 276 18.71 28.51 21.69
N GLU A 277 17.79 29.25 22.30
CA GLU A 277 17.15 28.92 23.56
C GLU A 277 15.87 28.10 23.37
N GLU A 278 15.08 28.38 22.33
CA GLU A 278 13.77 27.76 22.13
C GLU A 278 13.40 27.63 20.64
N THR A 279 12.60 26.62 20.32
CA THR A 279 11.99 26.43 19.00
C THR A 279 10.50 26.17 19.14
N THR A 280 9.70 26.88 18.34
CA THR A 280 8.26 26.63 18.18
C THR A 280 7.98 26.02 16.80
N PHE A 281 6.93 25.22 16.72
CA PHE A 281 6.63 24.41 15.53
C PHE A 281 5.38 24.90 14.80
N ARG A 282 5.32 24.65 13.50
CA ARG A 282 4.10 24.90 12.71
C ARG A 282 2.98 23.96 13.14
N GLU A 283 1.79 24.34 12.72
CA GLU A 283 0.60 23.48 12.78
C GLU A 283 0.75 22.27 11.86
N VAL A 284 -0.11 21.29 12.08
CA VAL A 284 -0.22 20.11 11.21
C VAL A 284 -0.80 20.55 9.87
N PRO A 285 -0.38 19.93 8.75
CA PRO A 285 0.49 18.75 8.65
C PRO A 285 1.99 19.09 8.67
N HIS A 286 2.36 20.35 8.46
CA HIS A 286 3.74 20.78 8.23
C HIS A 286 4.70 20.51 9.39
N ARG A 287 4.20 20.38 10.63
CA ARG A 287 4.98 19.92 11.79
C ARG A 287 5.75 18.63 11.53
N PHE A 288 5.25 17.77 10.64
CA PHE A 288 5.80 16.46 10.35
C PHE A 288 6.54 16.38 9.01
N GLU A 289 6.68 17.50 8.30
CA GLU A 289 7.29 17.58 6.96
C GLU A 289 8.58 18.41 7.06
N ALA A 290 9.58 17.84 7.72
CA ALA A 290 10.84 18.52 7.99
C ALA A 290 11.75 18.58 6.75
N GLY A 291 12.24 19.77 6.43
CA GLY A 291 13.10 20.03 5.29
C GLY A 291 12.36 20.04 3.95
N THR A 292 13.12 20.18 2.86
CA THR A 292 12.55 20.20 1.52
C THR A 292 11.89 18.85 1.20
N PRO A 293 10.59 18.83 0.90
CA PRO A 293 9.88 17.58 0.63
C PRO A 293 10.23 17.01 -0.76
N PRO A 294 9.82 15.76 -1.07
CA PRO A 294 9.94 15.20 -2.41
C PRO A 294 8.89 15.85 -3.35
N ILE A 295 9.17 17.08 -3.80
CA ILE A 295 8.21 17.95 -4.52
C ILE A 295 7.79 17.34 -5.86
N VAL A 296 8.76 16.89 -6.67
CA VAL A 296 8.52 16.31 -8.00
C VAL A 296 7.68 15.04 -7.85
N GLU A 297 8.02 14.22 -6.85
CA GLU A 297 7.30 13.00 -6.54
C GLU A 297 5.88 13.29 -6.03
N GLY A 298 5.67 14.35 -5.24
CA GLY A 298 4.35 14.79 -4.82
C GLY A 298 3.46 15.11 -6.02
N ILE A 299 3.97 15.90 -6.96
CA ILE A 299 3.24 16.25 -8.19
C ILE A 299 2.93 15.00 -9.03
N GLY A 300 3.91 14.09 -9.18
CA GLY A 300 3.70 12.81 -9.85
C GLY A 300 2.65 11.93 -9.15
N PHE A 301 2.61 11.93 -7.82
CA PHE A 301 1.61 11.22 -7.04
C PHE A 301 0.22 11.83 -7.21
N GLY A 302 0.10 13.16 -7.26
CA GLY A 302 -1.15 13.85 -7.58
C GLY A 302 -1.69 13.44 -8.95
N ALA A 303 -0.84 13.33 -9.97
CA ALA A 303 -1.21 12.83 -11.28
C ALA A 303 -1.63 11.34 -11.26
N ALA A 304 -1.03 10.53 -10.40
CA ALA A 304 -1.42 9.13 -10.22
C ALA A 304 -2.82 9.01 -9.62
N ILE A 305 -3.15 9.83 -8.62
CA ILE A 305 -4.50 9.92 -8.04
C ILE A 305 -5.51 10.34 -9.11
N ASP A 306 -5.21 11.37 -9.90
CA ASP A 306 -6.11 11.80 -10.99
C ASP A 306 -6.36 10.66 -11.99
N TYR A 307 -5.31 9.92 -12.36
CA TYR A 307 -5.39 8.81 -13.29
C TYR A 307 -6.33 7.69 -12.79
N VAL A 308 -6.14 7.21 -11.56
CA VAL A 308 -6.98 6.14 -11.00
C VAL A 308 -8.40 6.62 -10.72
N THR A 309 -8.58 7.89 -10.34
CA THR A 309 -9.90 8.49 -10.10
C THR A 309 -10.68 8.62 -11.40
N ALA A 310 -10.04 9.04 -12.49
CA ALA A 310 -10.65 9.14 -13.80
C ALA A 310 -11.13 7.78 -14.35
N LEU A 311 -10.43 6.70 -13.99
CA LEU A 311 -10.84 5.33 -14.31
C LEU A 311 -11.93 4.75 -13.39
N SER A 312 -12.23 5.42 -12.28
CA SER A 312 -13.05 4.93 -11.16
C SER A 312 -12.43 3.73 -10.42
N MET A 313 -12.17 3.91 -9.12
CA MET A 313 -11.72 2.83 -8.24
C MET A 313 -12.71 1.64 -8.20
N GLY A 314 -14.01 1.90 -8.38
CA GLY A 314 -15.01 0.82 -8.46
C GLY A 314 -14.87 -0.02 -9.74
N ALA A 315 -14.55 0.61 -10.87
CA ALA A 315 -14.35 -0.10 -12.13
C ALA A 315 -13.02 -0.88 -12.14
N ILE A 316 -11.95 -0.29 -11.58
CA ILE A 316 -10.66 -0.96 -11.33
C ILE A 316 -10.89 -2.18 -10.44
N HIS A 317 -11.56 -2.02 -9.30
CA HIS A 317 -11.86 -3.12 -8.39
C HIS A 317 -12.60 -4.25 -9.10
N ALA A 318 -13.67 -3.94 -9.84
CA ALA A 318 -14.45 -4.95 -10.57
C ALA A 318 -13.63 -5.68 -11.65
N HIS A 319 -12.70 -4.99 -12.32
CA HIS A 319 -11.76 -5.60 -13.27
C HIS A 319 -10.81 -6.57 -12.59
N GLU A 320 -10.16 -6.12 -11.51
CA GLU A 320 -9.23 -6.93 -10.74
C GLU A 320 -9.91 -8.16 -10.10
N GLN A 321 -11.16 -8.04 -9.65
CA GLN A 321 -11.92 -9.19 -9.14
C GLN A 321 -12.20 -10.24 -10.23
N ARG A 322 -12.48 -9.82 -11.48
CA ARG A 322 -12.62 -10.77 -12.61
C ARG A 322 -11.31 -11.51 -12.88
N LEU A 323 -10.18 -10.77 -12.93
CA LEU A 323 -8.86 -11.37 -13.12
C LEU A 323 -8.50 -12.33 -11.99
N LEU A 324 -8.78 -11.94 -10.74
CA LEU A 324 -8.55 -12.78 -9.57
C LEU A 324 -9.33 -14.09 -9.67
N ALA A 325 -10.63 -14.03 -9.98
CA ALA A 325 -11.47 -15.21 -10.12
C ALA A 325 -10.94 -16.12 -11.24
N TYR A 326 -10.69 -15.55 -12.42
CA TYR A 326 -10.19 -16.29 -13.59
C TYR A 326 -8.84 -16.98 -13.33
N ALA A 327 -7.87 -16.25 -12.78
CA ALA A 327 -6.55 -16.80 -12.46
C ALA A 327 -6.61 -17.83 -11.33
N THR A 328 -7.46 -17.62 -10.32
CA THR A 328 -7.63 -18.56 -9.19
C THR A 328 -8.14 -19.91 -9.68
N GLU A 329 -9.22 -19.92 -10.48
CA GLU A 329 -9.80 -21.14 -11.04
C GLU A 329 -8.75 -21.96 -11.80
N LYS A 330 -7.99 -21.29 -12.68
CA LYS A 330 -7.00 -21.95 -13.53
C LYS A 330 -5.77 -22.45 -12.78
N LEU A 331 -5.28 -21.69 -11.81
CA LEU A 331 -4.13 -22.10 -10.99
C LEU A 331 -4.51 -23.27 -10.07
N GLN A 332 -5.72 -23.28 -9.49
CA GLN A 332 -6.19 -24.37 -8.64
C GLN A 332 -6.34 -25.70 -9.40
N ALA A 333 -6.50 -25.65 -10.73
CA ALA A 333 -6.54 -26.85 -11.56
C ALA A 333 -5.15 -27.48 -11.81
N ILE A 334 -4.06 -26.87 -11.34
CA ILE A 334 -2.70 -27.42 -11.49
C ILE A 334 -2.41 -28.37 -10.32
N ASP A 335 -2.15 -29.64 -10.64
CA ASP A 335 -1.80 -30.65 -9.64
C ASP A 335 -0.58 -30.26 -8.79
N GLY A 336 -0.66 -30.49 -7.48
CA GLY A 336 0.36 -30.11 -6.51
C GLY A 336 0.45 -28.60 -6.21
N LEU A 337 -0.34 -27.73 -6.86
CA LEU A 337 -0.37 -26.30 -6.55
C LEU A 337 -1.28 -26.03 -5.34
N ARG A 338 -0.76 -25.27 -4.38
CA ARG A 338 -1.53 -24.75 -3.25
C ARG A 338 -1.47 -23.23 -3.22
N ILE A 339 -2.64 -22.58 -3.27
CA ILE A 339 -2.79 -21.15 -3.01
C ILE A 339 -2.74 -20.91 -1.49
N ILE A 340 -2.00 -19.89 -1.08
CA ILE A 340 -1.86 -19.45 0.31
C ILE A 340 -2.69 -18.17 0.50
N GLY A 341 -3.77 -18.29 1.29
CA GLY A 341 -4.80 -17.27 1.43
C GLY A 341 -5.93 -17.48 0.42
N THR A 342 -7.08 -17.92 0.90
CA THR A 342 -8.31 -18.19 0.14
C THR A 342 -9.54 -17.52 0.77
N SER A 343 -9.33 -16.44 1.55
CA SER A 343 -10.39 -15.56 2.05
C SER A 343 -11.42 -15.23 0.96
N PRO A 344 -12.71 -15.09 1.29
CA PRO A 344 -13.74 -14.69 0.33
C PRO A 344 -13.57 -13.24 -0.16
N THR A 345 -12.90 -12.39 0.62
CA THR A 345 -12.70 -10.97 0.26
C THR A 345 -11.21 -10.68 0.15
N LYS A 346 -10.74 -10.48 -1.08
CA LYS A 346 -9.32 -10.35 -1.38
C LYS A 346 -9.05 -9.37 -2.52
N ALA A 347 -7.95 -8.64 -2.42
CA ALA A 347 -7.28 -8.01 -3.55
C ALA A 347 -6.75 -9.07 -4.53
N ALA A 348 -6.48 -8.68 -5.78
CA ALA A 348 -6.01 -9.57 -6.84
C ALA A 348 -4.54 -9.99 -6.66
N ILE A 349 -4.24 -10.63 -5.52
CA ILE A 349 -2.92 -11.11 -5.09
C ILE A 349 -3.04 -12.62 -4.81
N LEU A 350 -2.20 -13.39 -5.49
CA LEU A 350 -2.14 -14.84 -5.44
C LEU A 350 -0.74 -15.27 -5.01
N SER A 351 -0.61 -15.61 -3.72
CA SER A 351 0.54 -16.36 -3.23
C SER A 351 0.28 -17.85 -3.41
N PHE A 352 1.26 -18.60 -3.88
CA PHE A 352 1.15 -20.05 -4.08
C PHE A 352 2.48 -20.77 -3.89
N THR A 353 2.36 -22.08 -3.70
CA THR A 353 3.46 -23.06 -3.63
C THR A 353 3.12 -24.23 -4.55
N ILE A 354 4.13 -24.97 -4.99
CA ILE A 354 3.94 -26.21 -5.76
C ILE A 354 4.70 -27.31 -5.02
N GLU A 355 4.03 -28.43 -4.77
CA GLU A 355 4.62 -29.59 -4.10
C GLU A 355 5.91 -30.05 -4.80
N GLY A 356 6.98 -30.26 -4.01
CA GLY A 356 8.27 -30.70 -4.52
C GLY A 356 9.09 -29.63 -5.25
N VAL A 357 8.58 -28.42 -5.45
CA VAL A 357 9.29 -27.35 -6.17
C VAL A 357 9.68 -26.22 -5.23
N HIS A 358 10.97 -25.87 -5.20
CA HIS A 358 11.43 -24.74 -4.42
C HIS A 358 10.90 -23.42 -5.01
N PRO A 359 10.36 -22.48 -4.21
CA PRO A 359 9.78 -21.24 -4.73
C PRO A 359 10.69 -20.43 -5.66
N HIS A 360 12.02 -20.42 -5.42
CA HIS A 360 12.98 -19.72 -6.30
C HIS A 360 13.06 -20.31 -7.70
N ASP A 361 12.85 -21.62 -7.85
CA ASP A 361 12.84 -22.28 -9.15
C ASP A 361 11.57 -21.92 -9.92
N ILE A 362 10.43 -21.81 -9.22
CA ILE A 362 9.18 -21.29 -9.80
C ILE A 362 9.44 -19.91 -10.40
N GLY A 363 9.95 -18.95 -9.61
CA GLY A 363 10.22 -17.59 -10.08
C GLY A 363 11.18 -17.55 -11.26
N THR A 364 12.26 -18.34 -11.22
CA THR A 364 13.28 -18.37 -12.27
C THR A 364 12.74 -18.90 -13.60
N LEU A 365 11.95 -19.98 -13.56
CA LEU A 365 11.39 -20.59 -14.77
C LEU A 365 10.23 -19.76 -15.34
N VAL A 366 9.39 -19.19 -14.48
CA VAL A 366 8.31 -18.28 -14.87
C VAL A 366 8.86 -16.98 -15.49
N ASP A 367 9.94 -16.42 -14.95
CA ASP A 367 10.63 -15.27 -15.55
C ASP A 367 11.19 -15.58 -16.95
N ARG A 368 11.76 -16.78 -17.17
CA ARG A 368 12.18 -17.23 -18.51
C ARG A 368 11.01 -17.35 -19.49
N ALA A 369 9.77 -17.41 -19.03
CA ALA A 369 8.57 -17.35 -19.85
C ALA A 369 8.16 -15.90 -20.22
N GLY A 370 8.82 -14.88 -19.66
CA GLY A 370 8.46 -13.47 -19.80
C GLY A 370 7.53 -12.97 -18.69
N VAL A 371 7.23 -13.80 -17.69
CA VAL A 371 6.29 -13.52 -16.61
C VAL A 371 7.03 -13.12 -15.34
N ALA A 372 6.83 -11.88 -14.89
CA ALA A 372 7.44 -11.37 -13.67
C ALA A 372 6.53 -11.62 -12.47
N VAL A 373 6.94 -12.56 -11.61
CA VAL A 373 6.37 -12.81 -10.28
C VAL A 373 7.42 -12.54 -9.21
N ARG A 374 7.00 -12.45 -7.94
CA ARG A 374 7.93 -12.37 -6.81
C ARG A 374 8.02 -13.67 -6.07
N VAL A 375 9.21 -13.99 -5.59
CA VAL A 375 9.45 -15.14 -4.71
C VAL A 375 10.09 -14.66 -3.43
N GLY A 376 9.66 -15.25 -2.32
CA GLY A 376 10.33 -15.11 -1.03
C GLY A 376 9.32 -15.07 0.10
N ARG A 377 9.69 -14.35 1.15
CA ARG A 377 8.84 -14.14 2.34
C ARG A 377 8.04 -12.84 2.29
N HIS A 378 8.20 -12.06 1.22
CA HIS A 378 7.43 -10.82 0.94
C HIS A 378 7.37 -9.83 2.11
N CYS A 379 8.43 -9.77 2.91
CA CYS A 379 8.48 -8.96 4.13
C CYS A 379 7.34 -9.27 5.12
N ALA A 380 6.96 -10.54 5.25
CA ALA A 380 5.90 -11.03 6.14
C ALA A 380 6.28 -12.42 6.72
N GLU A 381 7.50 -12.55 7.24
CA GLU A 381 8.02 -13.84 7.74
C GLU A 381 7.14 -14.51 8.81
N PRO A 382 6.58 -13.80 9.81
CA PRO A 382 5.69 -14.43 10.79
C PRO A 382 4.46 -15.09 10.15
N LEU A 383 3.99 -14.54 9.03
CA LEU A 383 2.89 -15.13 8.27
C LEU A 383 3.31 -16.41 7.55
N MET A 384 4.54 -16.45 7.02
CA MET A 384 5.11 -17.64 6.40
C MET A 384 5.22 -18.78 7.41
N ASP A 385 5.70 -18.47 8.62
CA ASP A 385 5.77 -19.42 9.74
C ASP A 385 4.37 -19.93 10.12
N ARG A 386 3.35 -19.05 10.20
CA ARG A 386 1.95 -19.43 10.47
C ARG A 386 1.37 -20.41 9.44
N PHE A 387 1.78 -20.30 8.18
CA PHE A 387 1.35 -21.21 7.11
C PHE A 387 2.27 -22.43 6.93
N GLY A 388 3.37 -22.53 7.70
CA GLY A 388 4.32 -23.63 7.60
C GLY A 388 5.10 -23.67 6.29
N VAL A 389 5.30 -22.51 5.65
CA VAL A 389 6.01 -22.41 4.35
C VAL A 389 7.28 -21.57 4.50
N GLY A 390 8.38 -21.97 3.86
CA GLY A 390 9.63 -21.20 3.90
C GLY A 390 9.60 -19.93 3.04
N ALA A 391 8.84 -19.97 1.95
CA ALA A 391 8.60 -18.89 0.99
C ALA A 391 7.41 -19.24 0.07
N THR A 392 6.88 -18.25 -0.65
CA THR A 392 5.88 -18.46 -1.71
C THR A 392 6.30 -17.77 -3.00
N ALA A 393 5.78 -18.25 -4.14
CA ALA A 393 5.67 -17.42 -5.33
C ALA A 393 4.42 -16.53 -5.20
N ARG A 394 4.47 -15.31 -5.72
CA ARG A 394 3.37 -14.34 -5.66
C ARG A 394 3.18 -13.66 -7.00
N ALA A 395 2.03 -13.90 -7.61
CA ALA A 395 1.50 -13.11 -8.71
C ALA A 395 0.50 -12.10 -8.15
N SER A 396 0.62 -10.85 -8.53
CA SER A 396 -0.22 -9.75 -8.07
C SER A 396 -0.63 -8.92 -9.28
N PHE A 397 -1.93 -8.87 -9.54
CA PHE A 397 -2.51 -8.17 -10.68
C PHE A 397 -2.72 -6.68 -10.33
N ALA A 398 -2.92 -5.89 -11.38
CA ALA A 398 -3.18 -4.47 -11.34
C ALA A 398 -4.21 -4.09 -12.41
N LEU A 399 -4.56 -2.80 -12.44
CA LEU A 399 -5.57 -2.23 -13.34
C LEU A 399 -5.30 -2.47 -14.84
N TYR A 400 -4.05 -2.70 -15.24
CA TYR A 400 -3.65 -2.89 -16.65
C TYR A 400 -3.44 -4.35 -17.05
N ASN A 401 -3.57 -5.30 -16.12
CA ASN A 401 -3.37 -6.70 -16.46
C ASN A 401 -4.58 -7.31 -17.17
N THR A 402 -4.37 -8.40 -17.91
CA THR A 402 -5.41 -9.03 -18.76
C THR A 402 -5.57 -10.52 -18.44
N GLU A 403 -6.67 -11.11 -18.92
CA GLU A 403 -6.88 -12.56 -18.84
C GLU A 403 -5.83 -13.34 -19.67
N ALA A 404 -5.37 -12.77 -20.80
CA ALA A 404 -4.28 -13.37 -21.57
C ALA A 404 -2.95 -13.40 -20.79
N GLU A 405 -2.69 -12.39 -19.96
CA GLU A 405 -1.55 -12.38 -19.05
C GLU A 405 -1.72 -13.37 -17.89
N ALA A 406 -2.96 -13.61 -17.43
CA ALA A 406 -3.26 -14.68 -16.48
C ALA A 406 -3.04 -16.07 -17.12
N ASP A 407 -3.42 -16.27 -18.38
CA ASP A 407 -3.15 -17.50 -19.12
C ASP A 407 -1.64 -17.72 -19.29
N ALA A 408 -0.87 -16.68 -19.62
CA ALA A 408 0.59 -16.76 -19.69
C ALA A 408 1.23 -17.17 -18.35
N LEU A 409 0.70 -16.68 -17.22
CA LEU A 409 1.10 -17.14 -15.89
C LEU A 409 0.79 -18.63 -15.69
N VAL A 410 -0.44 -19.05 -15.98
CA VAL A 410 -0.89 -20.45 -15.80
C VAL A 410 -0.04 -21.40 -16.63
N ASP A 411 0.21 -21.08 -17.89
CA ASP A 411 1.04 -21.90 -18.79
C ASP A 411 2.49 -21.98 -18.29
N ALA A 412 3.05 -20.86 -17.82
CA ALA A 412 4.38 -20.85 -17.24
C ALA A 412 4.46 -21.73 -15.97
N VAL A 413 3.46 -21.65 -15.09
CA VAL A 413 3.40 -22.46 -13.86
C VAL A 413 3.20 -23.94 -14.16
N ARG A 414 2.38 -24.29 -15.16
CA ARG A 414 2.24 -25.69 -15.64
C ARG A 414 3.57 -26.23 -16.15
N ALA A 415 4.29 -25.46 -16.97
CA ALA A 415 5.60 -25.86 -17.45
C ALA A 415 6.61 -26.07 -16.31
N VAL A 416 6.53 -25.31 -15.21
CA VAL A 416 7.33 -25.56 -14.01
C VAL A 416 6.96 -26.91 -13.39
N ARG A 417 5.65 -27.19 -13.20
CA ARG A 417 5.21 -28.47 -12.62
C ARG A 417 5.66 -29.65 -13.48
N GLU A 418 5.53 -29.56 -14.80
CA GLU A 418 5.98 -30.59 -15.74
C GLU A 418 7.50 -30.81 -15.70
N PHE A 419 8.29 -29.76 -15.48
CA PHE A 419 9.75 -29.85 -15.40
C PHE A 419 10.25 -30.61 -14.16
N PHE A 420 9.49 -30.58 -13.06
CA PHE A 420 9.85 -31.21 -11.78
C PHE A 420 9.04 -32.48 -11.46
N ASN A 421 8.16 -32.92 -12.37
CA ASN A 421 7.40 -34.16 -12.25
C ASN A 421 8.23 -35.41 -12.56
#